data_AF-A0A7S1ZEW0-F1
#
_entry.id   AF-A0A7S1ZEW0-F1
#
_cell.length_a   1.000
_cell.length_b   1.000
_cell.length_c   1.000
_cell.angle_alpha   90.00
_cell.angle_beta   90.00
_cell.angle_gamma   90.00
#
_symmetry.space_group_name_H-M   'P 1'
#
loop_
_entity.id
_entity.type
_entity.pdbx_description
1 polymer ?
#
loop_
_entity_poly.entity_id
_entity_poly.type
_entity_poly.pdbx_seq_one_letter_code
_entity_poly.pdbx_strand_id
1 'polypeptide(L)'
;MKKFAFGRLVFLGATLILVGSIGFYFIPGMIAADADGNRLVNAFYCSVITLTTVGYGDICPSEDIAHGGRFFVILLSFSGLGMFCGPIMDFASSWTHQVPGGALGVAVTTVGLGVGIFTYLEGMSHVEAAYFSVVTGTTIGFGDVGPKTDAGKIATALYAVLVVNVVGALLEPATEILSQFCVDSTVPASSHLEEDSKKER
;
A
#
# COMPACT_ATOMS: atom_id res chain seq x y z
N MET A 1 6.79 25.41 6.96
CA MET A 1 6.35 25.17 5.57
C MET A 1 5.88 23.73 5.30
N LYS A 2 6.39 22.68 5.97
CA LYS A 2 5.94 21.26 5.76
C LYS A 2 4.47 20.96 6.13
N LYS A 3 3.90 21.57 7.19
CA LYS A 3 2.51 21.33 7.62
C LYS A 3 1.44 21.74 6.59
N PHE A 4 1.72 22.74 5.75
CA PHE A 4 0.77 23.28 4.78
C PHE A 4 0.62 22.38 3.53
N ALA A 5 1.68 21.64 3.17
CA ALA A 5 1.65 20.66 2.09
C ALA A 5 0.95 19.36 2.51
N PHE A 6 1.17 18.91 3.75
CA PHE A 6 0.52 17.71 4.29
C PHE A 6 -1.01 17.83 4.34
N GLY A 7 -1.53 18.97 4.81
CA GLY A 7 -2.98 19.20 4.84
C GLY A 7 -3.63 19.17 3.44
N ARG A 8 -2.93 19.67 2.42
CA ARG A 8 -3.39 19.61 1.02
C ARG A 8 -3.38 18.19 0.47
N LEU A 9 -2.38 17.39 0.81
CA LEU A 9 -2.27 15.99 0.39
C LEU A 9 -3.41 15.15 0.97
N VAL A 10 -3.68 15.29 2.28
CA VAL A 10 -4.80 14.60 2.93
C VAL A 10 -6.14 15.05 2.34
N PHE A 11 -6.31 16.35 2.08
CA PHE A 11 -7.53 16.88 1.45
C PHE A 11 -7.73 16.36 0.01
N LEU A 12 -6.65 16.33 -0.79
CA LEU A 12 -6.66 15.77 -2.14
C LEU A 12 -7.04 14.28 -2.10
N GLY A 13 -6.46 13.52 -1.18
CA GLY A 13 -6.74 12.09 -1.04
C GLY A 13 -8.16 11.81 -0.60
N ALA A 14 -8.68 12.55 0.38
CA ALA A 14 -10.10 12.47 0.76
C ALA A 14 -11.01 12.81 -0.42
N THR A 15 -10.67 13.82 -1.22
CA THR A 15 -11.44 14.18 -2.42
C THR A 15 -11.43 13.06 -3.46
N LEU A 16 -10.28 12.45 -3.73
CA LEU A 16 -10.17 11.33 -4.67
C LEU A 16 -10.94 10.09 -4.19
N ILE A 17 -10.90 9.79 -2.90
CA ILE A 17 -11.69 8.69 -2.32
C ILE A 17 -13.19 8.98 -2.48
N LEU A 18 -13.63 10.22 -2.27
CA LEU A 18 -15.03 10.59 -2.48
C LEU A 18 -15.44 10.48 -3.95
N VAL A 19 -14.63 11.02 -4.87
CA VAL A 19 -14.87 10.91 -6.32
C VAL A 19 -14.90 9.44 -6.76
N GLY A 20 -13.95 8.65 -6.27
CA GLY A 20 -13.87 7.22 -6.48
C GLY A 20 -15.13 6.49 -6.01
N SER A 21 -15.52 6.70 -4.75
CA SER A 21 -16.70 6.09 -4.12
C SER A 21 -17.99 6.46 -4.86
N ILE A 22 -18.14 7.72 -5.28
CA ILE A 22 -19.29 8.17 -6.09
C ILE A 22 -19.30 7.43 -7.44
N GLY A 23 -18.16 7.35 -8.13
CA GLY A 23 -18.08 6.65 -9.41
C GLY A 23 -18.40 5.16 -9.30
N PHE A 24 -17.83 4.45 -8.33
CA PHE A 24 -18.14 3.03 -8.07
C PHE A 24 -19.61 2.82 -7.68
N TYR A 25 -20.23 3.77 -6.98
CA TYR A 25 -21.63 3.66 -6.56
C TYR A 25 -22.60 3.85 -7.73
N PHE A 26 -22.42 4.91 -8.53
CA PHE A 26 -23.37 5.32 -9.58
C PHE A 26 -23.15 4.65 -10.93
N ILE A 27 -21.93 4.24 -11.27
CA ILE A 27 -21.67 3.60 -12.57
C ILE A 27 -22.12 2.12 -12.49
N PRO A 28 -23.07 1.69 -13.34
CA PRO A 28 -23.52 0.30 -13.37
C PRO A 28 -22.41 -0.64 -13.84
N GLY A 29 -22.36 -1.85 -13.28
CA GLY A 29 -21.33 -2.85 -13.57
C GLY A 29 -20.00 -2.66 -12.81
N MET A 30 -19.81 -1.55 -12.09
CA MET A 30 -18.56 -1.34 -11.34
C MET A 30 -18.43 -2.21 -10.09
N ILE A 31 -19.56 -2.53 -9.45
CA ILE A 31 -19.65 -3.42 -8.29
C ILE A 31 -20.39 -4.67 -8.75
N ALA A 32 -19.83 -5.84 -8.46
CA ALA A 32 -20.43 -7.13 -8.79
C ALA A 32 -21.83 -7.26 -8.18
N ALA A 33 -22.76 -7.87 -8.94
CA ALA A 33 -24.16 -7.96 -8.54
C ALA A 33 -24.39 -8.91 -7.34
N ASP A 34 -23.50 -9.87 -7.17
CA ASP A 34 -23.42 -10.85 -6.10
C ASP A 34 -22.54 -10.38 -4.92
N ALA A 35 -22.04 -9.13 -4.96
CA ALA A 35 -21.24 -8.59 -3.88
C ALA A 35 -22.07 -8.47 -2.59
N ASP A 36 -21.65 -9.19 -1.55
CA ASP A 36 -22.26 -9.12 -0.23
C ASP A 36 -22.15 -7.70 0.38
N GLY A 37 -23.06 -7.36 1.29
CA GLY A 37 -22.97 -6.13 2.09
C GLY A 37 -23.53 -4.86 1.44
N ASN A 38 -23.30 -3.73 2.09
CA ASN A 38 -23.84 -2.45 1.63
C ASN A 38 -23.08 -1.92 0.41
N ARG A 39 -23.82 -1.58 -0.66
CA ARG A 39 -23.26 -1.02 -1.89
C ARG A 39 -22.38 0.23 -1.65
N LEU A 40 -22.73 1.08 -0.69
CA LEU A 40 -21.93 2.26 -0.34
C LEU A 40 -20.57 1.87 0.27
N VAL A 41 -20.56 0.85 1.13
CA VAL A 41 -19.34 0.31 1.74
C VAL A 41 -18.47 -0.35 0.68
N ASN A 42 -19.07 -1.13 -0.22
CA ASN A 42 -18.37 -1.75 -1.34
C ASN A 42 -17.75 -0.68 -2.27
N ALA A 43 -18.47 0.40 -2.56
CA ALA A 43 -17.97 1.51 -3.37
C ALA A 43 -16.77 2.22 -2.73
N PHE A 44 -16.87 2.49 -1.41
CA PHE A 44 -15.78 3.07 -0.64
C PHE A 44 -14.55 2.16 -0.61
N TYR A 45 -14.76 0.87 -0.33
CA TYR A 45 -13.71 -0.14 -0.34
C TYR A 45 -13.00 -0.21 -1.69
N CYS A 46 -13.74 -0.38 -2.79
CA CYS A 46 -13.16 -0.45 -4.13
C CYS A 46 -12.42 0.83 -4.51
N SER A 47 -12.93 2.00 -4.10
CA SER A 47 -12.24 3.27 -4.31
C SER A 47 -10.87 3.30 -3.63
N VAL A 48 -10.80 2.92 -2.36
CA VAL A 48 -9.55 2.98 -1.59
C VAL A 48 -8.56 1.93 -2.08
N ILE A 49 -9.00 0.69 -2.32
CA ILE A 49 -8.17 -0.40 -2.84
C ILE A 49 -7.61 -0.10 -4.24
N THR A 50 -8.38 0.60 -5.09
CA THR A 50 -7.90 1.08 -6.39
C THR A 50 -6.86 2.20 -6.23
N LEU A 51 -7.13 3.19 -5.37
CA LEU A 51 -6.23 4.33 -5.14
C LEU A 51 -4.91 3.93 -4.46
N THR A 52 -4.94 2.92 -3.58
CA THR A 52 -3.78 2.35 -2.90
C THR A 52 -3.05 1.29 -3.73
N THR A 53 -3.51 1.05 -4.96
CA THR A 53 -2.94 0.10 -5.93
C THR A 53 -2.88 -1.36 -5.46
N VAL A 54 -3.65 -1.73 -4.43
CA VAL A 54 -3.76 -3.12 -3.97
C VAL A 54 -4.55 -3.95 -4.97
N GLY A 55 -5.69 -3.44 -5.43
CA GLY A 55 -6.42 -3.98 -6.58
C GLY A 55 -6.85 -5.46 -6.47
N TYR A 56 -7.54 -5.85 -5.39
CA TYR A 56 -7.96 -7.24 -5.16
C TYR A 56 -8.73 -7.91 -6.30
N GLY A 57 -9.51 -7.15 -7.07
CA GLY A 57 -10.35 -7.72 -8.13
C GLY A 57 -11.49 -8.61 -7.62
N ASP A 58 -11.78 -8.55 -6.32
CA ASP A 58 -12.74 -9.39 -5.61
C ASP A 58 -14.20 -8.95 -5.84
N ILE A 59 -14.47 -7.64 -5.69
CA ILE A 59 -15.81 -7.04 -5.73
C ILE A 59 -15.98 -6.10 -6.93
N CYS A 60 -14.86 -5.61 -7.46
CA CYS A 60 -14.80 -4.64 -8.54
C CYS A 60 -13.54 -4.89 -9.38
N PRO A 61 -13.57 -4.73 -10.72
CA PRO A 61 -14.69 -4.37 -11.58
C PRO A 61 -15.45 -5.62 -12.11
N SER A 62 -16.79 -5.60 -12.29
CA SER A 62 -17.55 -6.76 -12.80
C SER A 62 -17.42 -6.96 -14.32
N GLU A 63 -17.70 -8.18 -14.81
CA GLU A 63 -17.60 -8.55 -16.22
C GLU A 63 -18.45 -7.66 -17.16
N ASP A 64 -19.60 -7.17 -16.67
CA ASP A 64 -20.59 -6.39 -17.43
C ASP A 64 -20.37 -4.86 -17.34
N ILE A 65 -19.11 -4.42 -17.39
CA ILE A 65 -18.82 -2.98 -17.32
C ILE A 65 -19.15 -2.26 -18.62
N ALA A 66 -20.01 -1.25 -18.48
CA ALA A 66 -20.23 -0.24 -19.51
C ALA A 66 -18.89 0.43 -19.88
N HIS A 67 -18.68 0.75 -21.16
CA HIS A 67 -17.39 1.27 -21.65
C HIS A 67 -16.87 2.49 -20.84
N GLY A 68 -17.76 3.31 -20.29
CA GLY A 68 -17.40 4.44 -19.43
C GLY A 68 -16.76 4.05 -18.08
N GLY A 69 -17.10 2.90 -17.50
CA GLY A 69 -16.54 2.44 -16.22
C GLY A 69 -15.05 2.11 -16.31
N ARG A 70 -14.61 1.51 -17.43
CA ARG A 70 -13.18 1.22 -17.66
C ARG A 70 -12.35 2.50 -17.73
N PHE A 71 -12.82 3.51 -18.46
CA PHE A 71 -12.16 4.82 -18.53
C PHE A 71 -12.05 5.47 -17.15
N PHE A 72 -13.11 5.36 -16.34
CA PHE A 72 -13.10 5.86 -14.97
C PHE A 72 -12.04 5.18 -14.10
N VAL A 73 -11.94 3.84 -14.12
CA VAL A 73 -10.89 3.10 -13.37
C VAL A 73 -9.51 3.52 -13.83
N ILE A 74 -9.28 3.65 -15.14
CA ILE A 74 -7.99 4.09 -15.69
C ILE A 74 -7.58 5.46 -15.10
N LEU A 75 -8.48 6.44 -15.15
CA LEU A 75 -8.21 7.78 -14.62
C LEU A 75 -7.97 7.76 -13.09
N LEU A 76 -8.75 6.96 -12.37
CA LEU A 76 -8.60 6.81 -10.93
C LEU A 76 -7.25 6.16 -10.56
N SER A 77 -6.83 5.12 -11.28
CA SER A 77 -5.55 4.42 -11.06
C SER A 77 -4.35 5.33 -11.31
N PHE A 78 -4.34 6.11 -12.40
CA PHE A 78 -3.29 7.10 -12.64
C PHE A 78 -3.21 8.17 -11.54
N SER A 79 -4.37 8.57 -11.02
CA SER A 79 -4.44 9.51 -9.90
C SER A 79 -3.90 8.90 -8.59
N GLY A 80 -4.16 7.61 -8.35
CA GLY A 80 -3.67 6.87 -7.18
C GLY A 80 -2.15 6.74 -7.14
N LEU A 81 -1.53 6.28 -8.23
CA LEU A 81 -0.08 6.13 -8.34
C LEU A 81 0.67 7.44 -8.05
N GLY A 82 0.17 8.57 -8.57
CA GLY A 82 0.80 9.88 -8.38
C GLY A 82 0.69 10.43 -6.95
N MET A 83 -0.35 10.05 -6.21
CA MET A 83 -0.62 10.60 -4.87
C MET A 83 -0.09 9.72 -3.73
N PHE A 84 -0.17 8.39 -3.86
CA PHE A 84 0.20 7.47 -2.77
C PHE A 84 1.67 7.08 -2.77
N CYS A 85 2.32 6.95 -3.93
CA CYS A 85 3.70 6.46 -4.00
C CYS A 85 4.74 7.51 -3.58
N GLY A 86 4.54 8.80 -3.88
CA GLY A 86 5.55 9.84 -3.57
C GLY A 86 5.35 10.48 -2.19
N PRO A 87 4.42 11.43 -2.05
CA PRO A 87 4.35 12.28 -0.84
C PRO A 87 4.00 11.56 0.47
N ILE A 88 3.40 10.36 0.41
CA ILE A 88 2.98 9.61 1.61
C ILE A 88 4.09 8.65 2.08
N MET A 89 4.93 8.15 1.18
CA MET A 89 6.09 7.33 1.55
C MET A 89 7.12 8.14 2.37
N ASP A 90 7.31 9.41 2.03
CA ASP A 90 8.12 10.38 2.80
C ASP A 90 7.59 10.63 4.23
N PHE A 91 6.30 10.37 4.49
CA PHE A 91 5.72 10.51 5.82
C PHE A 91 5.98 9.27 6.67
N ALA A 92 5.91 8.07 6.09
CA ALA A 92 6.18 6.81 6.79
C ALA A 92 7.61 6.77 7.32
N SER A 93 8.60 7.20 6.52
CA SER A 93 10.01 7.24 6.93
C SER A 93 10.27 8.18 8.13
N SER A 94 9.43 9.20 8.36
CA SER A 94 9.57 10.07 9.54
C SER A 94 9.22 9.37 10.86
N TRP A 95 8.50 8.25 10.83
CA TRP A 95 8.01 7.55 12.02
C TRP A 95 8.82 6.29 12.34
N THR A 96 9.54 5.74 11.36
CA THR A 96 10.39 4.55 11.53
C THR A 96 11.48 4.74 12.58
N HIS A 97 12.00 5.96 12.76
CA HIS A 97 12.99 6.28 13.78
C HIS A 97 12.44 6.31 15.22
N GLN A 98 11.12 6.38 15.41
CA GLN A 98 10.51 6.43 16.75
C GLN A 98 10.27 5.04 17.36
N VAL A 99 10.28 3.99 16.54
CA VAL A 99 9.99 2.61 16.97
C VAL A 99 11.29 1.82 17.13
N PRO A 100 11.48 1.09 18.25
CA PRO A 100 12.62 0.18 18.40
C PRO A 100 12.63 -0.85 17.27
N GLY A 101 13.70 -0.91 16.48
CA GLY A 101 13.83 -1.82 15.33
C GLY A 101 13.58 -1.18 13.95
N GLY A 102 13.42 0.15 13.87
CA GLY A 102 13.40 0.87 12.59
C GLY A 102 12.22 0.48 11.69
N ALA A 103 12.43 0.49 10.37
CA ALA A 103 11.39 0.16 9.39
C ALA A 103 10.83 -1.27 9.56
N LEU A 104 11.68 -2.24 9.94
CA LEU A 104 11.26 -3.62 10.21
C LEU A 104 10.34 -3.72 11.44
N GLY A 105 10.63 -2.97 12.50
CA GLY A 105 9.78 -2.92 13.69
C GLY A 105 8.38 -2.37 13.39
N VAL A 106 8.30 -1.31 12.58
CA VAL A 106 7.01 -0.75 12.13
C VAL A 106 6.24 -1.75 11.26
N ALA A 107 6.91 -2.44 10.34
CA ALA A 107 6.27 -3.46 9.52
C ALA A 107 5.68 -4.61 10.36
N VAL A 108 6.46 -5.16 11.31
CA VAL A 108 5.98 -6.25 12.17
C VAL A 108 4.79 -5.80 13.03
N THR A 109 4.85 -4.60 13.61
CA THR A 109 3.75 -4.08 14.45
C THR A 109 2.47 -3.81 13.66
N THR A 110 2.59 -3.26 12.44
CA THR A 110 1.42 -3.05 11.56
C THR A 110 0.83 -4.34 11.01
N VAL A 111 1.64 -5.36 10.73
CA VAL A 111 1.12 -6.71 10.41
C VAL A 111 0.43 -7.32 11.62
N GLY A 112 1.01 -7.23 12.82
CA GLY A 112 0.38 -7.70 14.05
C GLY A 112 -0.97 -7.02 14.34
N LEU A 113 -1.07 -5.71 14.08
CA LEU A 113 -2.32 -4.95 14.13
C LEU A 113 -3.36 -5.52 13.14
N GLY A 114 -2.96 -5.75 11.88
CA GLY A 114 -3.81 -6.34 10.84
C GLY A 114 -4.32 -7.72 11.26
N VAL A 115 -3.44 -8.59 11.75
CA VAL A 115 -3.81 -9.92 12.27
C VAL A 115 -4.88 -9.80 13.35
N GLY A 116 -4.68 -8.93 14.34
CA GLY A 116 -5.65 -8.75 15.42
C GLY A 116 -7.01 -8.23 14.94
N ILE A 117 -7.02 -7.26 14.03
CA ILE A 117 -8.25 -6.67 13.47
C ILE A 117 -9.03 -7.73 12.67
N PHE A 118 -8.38 -8.42 11.73
CA PHE A 118 -9.08 -9.32 10.80
C PHE A 118 -9.45 -10.67 11.43
N THR A 119 -8.67 -11.17 12.38
CA THR A 119 -9.10 -12.32 13.19
C THR A 119 -10.35 -12.01 14.01
N TYR A 120 -10.45 -10.78 14.56
CA TYR A 120 -11.61 -10.37 15.34
C TYR A 120 -12.85 -10.05 14.49
N LEU A 121 -12.70 -9.30 13.40
CA LEU A 121 -13.83 -8.85 12.58
C LEU A 121 -14.32 -9.91 11.58
N GLU A 122 -13.41 -10.67 10.99
CA GLU A 122 -13.73 -11.62 9.91
C GLU A 122 -13.62 -13.08 10.36
N GLY A 123 -13.15 -13.34 11.60
CA GLY A 123 -12.95 -14.70 12.10
C GLY A 123 -11.85 -15.47 11.38
N MET A 124 -10.95 -14.77 10.67
CA MET A 124 -9.83 -15.38 9.95
C MET A 124 -8.88 -16.10 10.92
N SER A 125 -8.24 -17.17 10.44
CA SER A 125 -7.12 -17.77 11.19
C SER A 125 -5.95 -16.79 11.30
N HIS A 126 -5.09 -16.93 12.32
CA HIS A 126 -3.92 -16.03 12.48
C HIS A 126 -2.99 -16.03 11.26
N VAL A 127 -2.83 -17.20 10.60
CA VAL A 127 -1.99 -17.34 9.41
C VAL A 127 -2.63 -16.67 8.20
N GLU A 128 -3.93 -16.85 8.01
CA GLU A 128 -4.70 -16.22 6.93
C GLU A 128 -4.76 -14.70 7.09
N ALA A 129 -4.98 -14.20 8.31
CA ALA A 129 -4.96 -12.77 8.57
C ALA A 129 -3.56 -12.15 8.39
N ALA A 130 -2.49 -12.89 8.72
CA ALA A 130 -1.12 -12.45 8.47
C ALA A 130 -0.81 -12.43 6.97
N TYR A 131 -1.21 -13.47 6.25
CA TYR A 131 -1.11 -13.55 4.80
C TYR A 131 -1.83 -12.38 4.14
N PHE A 132 -3.09 -12.16 4.49
CA PHE A 132 -3.91 -11.06 4.00
C PHE A 132 -3.25 -9.69 4.27
N SER A 133 -2.76 -9.48 5.50
CA SER A 133 -2.09 -8.24 5.89
C SER A 133 -0.84 -7.95 5.06
N VAL A 134 0.00 -8.98 4.84
CA VAL A 134 1.23 -8.86 4.05
C VAL A 134 0.91 -8.63 2.57
N VAL A 135 -0.03 -9.40 1.99
CA VAL A 135 -0.47 -9.26 0.59
C VAL A 135 -1.11 -7.90 0.32
N THR A 136 -1.85 -7.35 1.30
CA THR A 136 -2.36 -5.97 1.26
C THR A 136 -1.20 -4.99 1.21
N GLY A 137 -0.25 -5.11 2.15
CA GLY A 137 0.88 -4.19 2.30
C GLY A 137 1.82 -4.15 1.11
N THR A 138 2.08 -5.30 0.51
CA THR A 138 2.91 -5.41 -0.70
C THR A 138 2.16 -5.05 -1.98
N THR A 139 0.89 -4.65 -1.88
CA THR A 139 0.02 -4.30 -3.02
C THR A 139 -0.09 -5.43 -4.05
N ILE A 140 0.08 -6.69 -3.64
CA ILE A 140 -0.08 -7.86 -4.53
C ILE A 140 -1.56 -8.11 -4.78
N GLY A 141 -2.38 -8.09 -3.72
CA GLY A 141 -3.83 -8.14 -3.80
C GLY A 141 -4.42 -9.32 -4.60
N PHE A 142 -4.12 -10.57 -4.24
CA PHE A 142 -4.64 -11.73 -4.99
C PHE A 142 -6.17 -11.88 -4.98
N GLY A 143 -6.84 -11.38 -3.94
CA GLY A 143 -8.31 -11.43 -3.82
C GLY A 143 -8.85 -12.82 -3.43
N ASP A 144 -7.97 -13.76 -3.10
CA ASP A 144 -8.30 -15.12 -2.66
C ASP A 144 -8.80 -15.17 -1.21
N VAL A 145 -8.24 -14.31 -0.36
CA VAL A 145 -8.66 -14.05 1.01
C VAL A 145 -9.03 -12.58 1.12
N GLY A 146 -10.20 -12.29 1.71
CA GLY A 146 -10.69 -10.91 1.81
C GLY A 146 -11.85 -10.73 2.78
N PRO A 147 -12.18 -9.47 3.11
CA PRO A 147 -13.24 -9.14 4.05
C PRO A 147 -14.62 -9.39 3.44
N LYS A 148 -15.48 -10.12 4.17
CA LYS A 148 -16.85 -10.40 3.75
C LYS A 148 -17.84 -9.45 4.43
N THR A 149 -17.55 -9.05 5.66
CA THR A 149 -18.42 -8.15 6.43
C THR A 149 -18.23 -6.70 6.02
N ASP A 150 -19.27 -5.88 6.17
CA ASP A 150 -19.18 -4.43 5.95
C ASP A 150 -18.12 -3.78 6.86
N ALA A 151 -18.01 -4.25 8.11
CA ALA A 151 -17.03 -3.76 9.06
C ALA A 151 -15.60 -4.11 8.63
N GLY A 152 -15.37 -5.35 8.17
CA GLY A 152 -14.07 -5.76 7.66
C GLY A 152 -13.67 -5.02 6.39
N LYS A 153 -14.61 -4.71 5.48
CA LYS A 153 -14.32 -3.91 4.28
C LYS A 153 -13.86 -2.50 4.62
N ILE A 154 -14.53 -1.85 5.57
CA ILE A 154 -14.11 -0.53 6.08
C ILE A 154 -12.73 -0.64 6.75
N ALA A 155 -12.54 -1.65 7.59
CA ALA A 155 -11.26 -1.89 8.26
C ALA A 155 -10.13 -2.12 7.27
N THR A 156 -10.36 -2.93 6.22
CA THR A 156 -9.39 -3.18 5.14
C THR A 156 -9.08 -1.91 4.38
N ALA A 157 -10.07 -1.09 4.03
CA ALA A 157 -9.83 0.17 3.34
C ALA A 157 -8.93 1.11 4.16
N LEU A 158 -9.22 1.27 5.46
CA LEU A 158 -8.39 2.10 6.35
C LEU A 158 -7.00 1.48 6.58
N TYR A 159 -6.95 0.16 6.72
CA TYR A 159 -5.70 -0.58 6.90
C TYR A 159 -4.80 -0.46 5.67
N ALA A 160 -5.34 -0.59 4.45
CA ALA A 160 -4.61 -0.47 3.19
C ALA A 160 -3.89 0.89 3.08
N VAL A 161 -4.55 1.98 3.47
CA VAL A 161 -3.92 3.31 3.54
C VAL A 161 -2.75 3.34 4.50
N LEU A 162 -2.76 2.57 5.59
CA LEU A 162 -1.66 2.54 6.56
C LEU A 162 -0.54 1.59 6.13
N VAL A 163 -0.87 0.35 5.78
CA VAL A 163 0.10 -0.73 5.56
C VAL A 163 0.93 -0.54 4.27
N VAL A 164 0.32 -0.03 3.19
CA VAL A 164 1.03 0.21 1.92
C VAL A 164 2.16 1.24 2.12
N ASN A 165 1.93 2.25 2.96
CA ASN A 165 2.94 3.26 3.26
C ASN A 165 4.10 2.71 4.09
N VAL A 166 3.82 1.77 4.99
CA VAL A 166 4.85 1.14 5.82
C VAL A 166 5.72 0.20 4.99
N VAL A 167 5.14 -0.57 4.08
CA VAL A 167 5.91 -1.46 3.20
C VAL A 167 6.78 -0.67 2.22
N GLY A 168 6.33 0.49 1.74
CA GLY A 168 7.19 1.41 0.97
C GLY A 168 8.49 1.77 1.70
N ALA A 169 8.42 2.04 3.00
CA ALA A 169 9.59 2.35 3.81
C ALA A 169 10.55 1.15 4.01
N LEU A 170 10.11 -0.09 3.77
CA LEU A 170 11.00 -1.26 3.78
C LEU A 170 11.90 -1.34 2.55
N LEU A 171 11.61 -0.58 1.50
CA LEU A 171 12.44 -0.56 0.29
C LEU A 171 13.79 0.15 0.52
N GLU A 172 13.88 1.05 1.49
CA GLU A 172 15.12 1.77 1.83
C GLU A 172 16.25 0.82 2.27
N PRO A 173 16.09 -0.01 3.31
CA PRO A 173 17.14 -0.96 3.72
C PRO A 173 17.44 -2.00 2.63
N ALA A 174 16.44 -2.43 1.86
CA ALA A 174 16.66 -3.33 0.73
C ALA A 174 17.55 -2.69 -0.35
N THR A 175 17.32 -1.41 -0.65
CA THR A 175 18.13 -0.65 -1.62
C THR A 175 19.56 -0.49 -1.13
N GLU A 176 19.77 -0.22 0.16
CA GLU A 176 21.11 -0.10 0.74
C GLU A 176 21.90 -1.42 0.62
N ILE A 177 21.29 -2.55 0.97
CA ILE A 177 21.89 -3.88 0.84
C ILE A 177 22.27 -4.16 -0.63
N LEU A 178 21.34 -3.91 -1.57
CA LEU A 178 21.61 -4.10 -3.00
C LEU A 178 22.73 -3.18 -3.51
N SER A 179 22.79 -1.93 -3.04
CA SER A 179 23.83 -0.99 -3.41
C SER A 179 25.21 -1.45 -2.93
N GLN A 180 25.31 -2.07 -1.75
CA GLN A 180 26.54 -2.67 -1.27
C GLN A 180 27.02 -3.78 -2.20
N PHE A 181 26.15 -4.72 -2.59
CA PHE A 181 26.52 -5.79 -3.52
C PHE A 181 26.93 -5.27 -4.92
N CYS A 182 26.25 -4.24 -5.42
CA CYS A 182 26.55 -3.67 -6.74
C CYS A 182 27.86 -2.86 -6.75
N VAL A 183 28.14 -2.08 -5.71
CA VAL A 183 29.33 -1.20 -5.64
C VAL A 183 30.59 -1.99 -5.25
N ASP A 184 30.47 -3.05 -4.45
CA ASP A 184 31.60 -3.91 -4.06
C ASP A 184 32.28 -4.59 -5.27
N SER A 185 31.58 -4.71 -6.39
CA SER A 185 32.13 -5.23 -7.65
C SER A 185 32.97 -4.21 -8.46
N THR A 186 32.98 -2.92 -8.07
CA THR A 186 33.61 -1.83 -8.84
C THR A 186 34.87 -1.23 -8.24
N VAL A 187 35.34 -1.73 -7.09
CA VAL A 187 36.65 -1.35 -6.53
C VAL A 187 37.59 -2.55 -6.63
N PRO A 188 38.45 -2.64 -7.66
CA PRO A 188 39.52 -3.62 -7.67
C PRO A 188 40.44 -3.33 -6.48
N ALA A 189 40.88 -4.38 -5.79
CA ALA A 189 41.79 -4.37 -4.65
C ALA A 189 43.17 -3.69 -4.89
N SER A 190 43.37 -2.98 -6.00
CA SER A 190 44.60 -2.26 -6.34
C SER A 190 44.79 -0.94 -5.60
N SER A 191 43.75 -0.33 -5.02
CA SER A 191 43.90 0.94 -4.28
C SER A 191 44.54 0.78 -2.89
N HIS A 192 44.55 -0.44 -2.33
CA HIS A 192 45.22 -0.73 -1.06
C HIS A 192 46.72 -1.03 -1.22
N LEU A 193 47.19 -1.29 -2.44
CA LEU A 193 48.62 -1.54 -2.72
C LEU A 193 49.40 -0.27 -3.07
N GLU A 194 48.73 0.79 -3.52
CA GLU A 194 49.39 2.08 -3.81
C GLU A 194 49.72 2.89 -2.56
N GLU A 195 48.93 2.77 -1.48
CA GLU A 195 49.20 3.48 -0.22
C GLU A 195 50.37 2.89 0.57
N ASP A 196 50.57 1.57 0.57
CA ASP A 196 51.73 0.95 1.22
C ASP A 196 53.04 1.27 0.48
N SER A 197 53.01 1.37 -0.86
CA SER A 197 54.21 1.74 -1.65
C SER A 197 54.67 3.20 -1.43
N LYS A 198 53.78 4.08 -0.97
CA LYS A 198 54.10 5.49 -0.65
C LYS A 198 54.56 5.68 0.80
N LYS A 199 54.39 4.69 1.67
CA LYS A 199 54.88 4.73 3.06
C LYS A 199 56.31 4.22 3.21
N GLU A 200 56.84 3.51 2.21
CA GLU A 200 58.21 2.96 2.20
C GLU A 200 59.22 3.82 1.41
N ARG A 201 58.87 5.04 0.99
CA ARG A 201 59.81 6.01 0.37
C ARG A 201 59.97 7.28 1.18
#